data_AF-A0A8C5Y091-F1
#
_entry.id   AF-A0A8C5Y091-F1
#
_cell.length_a   1.000
_cell.length_b   1.000
_cell.length_c   1.000
_cell.angle_alpha   90.00
_cell.angle_beta   90.00
_cell.angle_gamma   90.00
#
_symmetry.space_group_name_H-M   'P 1'
#
loop_
_entity.id
_entity.type
_entity.pdbx_description
1 polymer ?
#
loop_
_entity_poly.entity_id
_entity_poly.type
_entity_poly.pdbx_seq_one_letter_code
_entity_poly.pdbx_strand_id
1 'polypeptide(L)' 'AHKEAFDDTVEEHVINEEYKIWKKNSPFLYDLVMTHALEWPSLTAQWLPDVTRPEGTDFILICFWFRVCFGKLP' A
#
# COMPACT_ATOMS: atom_id res chain seq x y z
N ALA A 1 19.60 -20.27 12.10
CA ALA A 1 18.93 -21.30 11.28
C ALA A 1 17.56 -21.72 11.86
N HIS A 2 17.42 -22.77 12.68
CA HIS A 2 16.08 -23.25 13.10
C HIS A 2 15.34 -22.31 14.09
N LYS A 3 16.08 -21.45 14.80
CA LYS A 3 15.50 -20.46 15.73
C LYS A 3 14.95 -19.23 15.02
N GLU A 4 15.56 -18.83 13.90
CA GLU A 4 15.12 -17.68 13.07
C GLU A 4 13.84 -18.04 12.31
N ALA A 5 13.77 -19.23 11.70
CA ALA A 5 12.55 -19.67 11.01
C ALA A 5 11.32 -19.83 11.93
N PHE A 6 11.53 -20.09 13.23
CA PHE A 6 10.43 -20.13 14.19
C PHE A 6 9.96 -18.71 14.56
N ASP A 7 10.89 -17.76 14.67
CA ASP A 7 10.62 -16.35 14.96
C ASP A 7 9.82 -15.69 13.82
N ASP A 8 10.25 -15.92 12.57
CA ASP A 8 9.58 -15.41 11.36
C ASP A 8 8.11 -15.88 11.29
N THR A 9 7.85 -17.14 11.66
CA THR A 9 6.48 -17.66 11.67
C THR A 9 5.63 -17.01 12.76
N VAL A 10 6.19 -16.74 13.93
CA VAL A 10 5.45 -16.09 15.03
C VAL A 10 5.15 -14.64 14.65
N GLU A 11 6.12 -13.92 14.07
CA GLU A 11 5.93 -12.55 13.59
C GLU A 11 4.83 -12.46 12.52
N GLU A 12 4.82 -13.38 11.54
CA GLU A 12 3.78 -13.40 10.50
C GLU A 12 2.37 -13.58 11.08
N HIS A 13 2.23 -14.45 12.09
CA HIS A 13 0.94 -14.66 12.76
C HIS A 13 0.48 -13.40 13.50
N VAL A 14 1.39 -12.71 14.19
CA VAL A 14 1.09 -11.45 14.88
C VAL A 14 0.66 -10.37 13.88
N ILE A 15 1.43 -10.19 12.80
CA ILE A 15 1.11 -9.22 11.73
C ILE A 15 -0.29 -9.48 11.16
N ASN A 16 -0.65 -10.74 10.93
CA ASN A 16 -1.95 -11.12 10.40
C ASN A 16 -3.11 -10.86 11.38
N GLU A 17 -2.91 -11.03 12.69
CA GLU A 17 -3.92 -10.73 13.70
C GLU A 17 -4.14 -9.21 13.85
N GLU A 18 -3.07 -8.44 13.91
CA GLU A 18 -3.13 -6.98 13.98
C GLU A 18 -3.80 -6.38 12.75
N TYR A 19 -3.46 -6.88 11.55
CA TYR A 19 -4.11 -6.43 10.32
C TYR A 19 -5.62 -6.70 10.30
N LYS A 20 -6.06 -7.85 10.84
CA LYS A 20 -7.50 -8.16 10.97
C LYS A 20 -8.21 -7.20 11.92
N ILE A 21 -7.58 -6.85 13.04
CA ILE A 21 -8.12 -5.88 14.00
C ILE A 21 -8.21 -4.50 13.36
N TRP A 22 -7.13 -4.05 12.72
CA TRP A 22 -7.11 -2.77 11.99
C TRP A 22 -8.22 -2.72 10.95
N LYS A 23 -8.40 -3.77 10.16
CA LYS A 23 -9.43 -3.81 9.10
C LYS A 23 -10.86 -3.71 9.67
N LYS A 24 -11.12 -4.30 10.85
CA LYS A 24 -12.41 -4.16 11.55
C LYS A 24 -12.63 -2.74 12.08
N ASN A 25 -11.57 -2.07 12.52
CA ASN A 25 -11.64 -0.72 13.07
C ASN A 25 -11.57 0.37 11.99
N SER A 26 -11.06 0.06 10.79
CA SER A 26 -10.80 1.01 9.71
C SER A 26 -12.00 1.90 9.35
N PRO A 27 -13.25 1.41 9.27
CA PRO A 27 -14.41 2.27 8.97
C PRO A 27 -14.72 3.31 10.06
N PHE A 28 -14.24 3.10 11.29
CA PHE A 28 -14.41 4.06 12.38
C PHE A 28 -13.25 5.06 12.48
N LEU A 29 -12.10 4.72 11.89
CA LEU A 29 -10.86 5.49 12.02
C LEU A 29 -10.58 6.41 10.83
N TYR A 30 -11.04 6.04 9.63
CA TYR A 30 -10.72 6.74 8.39
C TYR A 30 -11.97 6.90 7.52
N ASP A 31 -12.20 8.10 6.99
CA ASP A 31 -13.30 8.37 6.06
C ASP A 31 -13.08 7.72 4.68
N LEU A 32 -11.83 7.54 4.27
CA LEU A 32 -11.42 6.91 3.01
C LEU A 32 -10.14 6.13 3.19
N VAL A 33 -10.14 4.85 2.78
CA VAL A 33 -8.94 4.01 2.69
C VAL A 33 -8.91 3.39 1.30
N MET A 34 -7.87 3.70 0.53
CA MET A 34 -7.65 3.12 -0.78
C MET A 34 -6.48 2.14 -0.69
N THR A 35 -6.72 0.87 -1.05
CA THR A 35 -5.69 -0.16 -1.12
C THR A 35 -5.55 -0.62 -2.55
N HIS A 36 -4.32 -0.62 -3.07
CA HIS A 36 -4.02 -1.06 -4.42
C HIS A 36 -2.82 -2.00 -4.39
N ALA A 37 -3.02 -3.24 -4.83
CA ALA A 37 -1.93 -4.18 -5.03
C ALA A 37 -1.21 -3.83 -6.34
N LEU A 38 0.01 -3.32 -6.22
CA LEU A 38 0.87 -3.08 -7.38
C LEU A 38 1.47 -4.40 -7.86
N GLU A 39 1.74 -4.49 -9.16
CA GLU A 39 2.40 -5.65 -9.75
C GLU A 39 3.82 -5.83 -9.21
N TRP A 40 4.52 -4.71 -8.98
CA TRP A 40 5.89 -4.66 -8.48
C TRP A 40 6.00 -3.75 -7.26
N PRO A 41 6.88 -4.06 -6.29
CA PRO A 41 7.11 -3.18 -5.15
C PRO A 41 7.71 -1.86 -5.62
N SER A 42 7.05 -0.75 -5.30
CA SER A 42 7.60 0.58 -5.53
C SER A 42 8.62 0.93 -4.45
N LEU A 43 9.82 1.33 -4.86
CA LEU A 43 10.85 1.83 -3.95
C LEU A 43 10.65 3.30 -3.56
N THR A 44 9.80 4.03 -4.30
CA THR A 44 9.53 5.47 -4.10
C THR A 44 8.05 5.79 -4.23
N ALA A 45 7.54 6.69 -3.40
CA ALA A 45 6.21 7.28 -3.52
C ALA A 45 6.32 8.81 -3.55
N GLN A 46 5.74 9.46 -4.56
CA GLN A 46 5.72 10.92 -4.70
C GLN A 46 4.35 11.39 -5.19
N TRP A 47 3.87 12.49 -4.62
CA TRP A 47 2.66 13.18 -5.06
C TRP A 47 2.98 14.06 -6.27
N LEU A 48 2.21 13.89 -7.35
CA LEU A 48 2.26 14.82 -8.49
C LEU A 48 1.26 15.96 -8.28
N PRO A 49 1.54 17.17 -8.80
CA PRO A 49 0.62 18.29 -8.73
C PRO A 49 -0.65 18.09 -9.58
N ASP A 50 -0.59 17.17 -10.54
CA ASP A 50 -1.70 16.84 -11.44
C ASP A 50 -2.75 15.99 -10.71
N VAL A 51 -3.88 16.62 -10.40
CA VAL A 51 -5.04 15.98 -9.78
C VAL A 51 -6.05 15.66 -10.87
N THR A 52 -6.19 14.37 -11.20
CA THR A 52 -7.27 13.90 -12.07
C THR A 52 -8.45 13.41 -11.21
N ARG A 53 -9.64 13.90 -11.52
CA ARG A 53 -10.90 13.46 -10.91
C ARG A 53 -11.62 12.62 -11.96
N PRO A 54 -11.65 11.29 -11.82
CA PRO A 54 -12.45 10.46 -12.71
C PRO A 54 -13.93 10.81 -12.52
N GLU A 55 -14.68 10.91 -13.62
CA GLU A 55 -16.11 11.17 -13.55
C GLU A 55 -16.81 9.99 -12.86
N GLY A 56 -17.49 10.27 -11.74
CA GLY A 56 -18.26 9.27 -10.98
C GLY A 56 -17.58 8.68 -9.75
N THR A 57 -16.42 9.18 -9.33
CA THR A 57 -15.74 8.73 -8.10
C THR A 57 -15.33 9.89 -7.19
N ASP A 58 -15.66 9.78 -5.91
CA ASP A 58 -15.32 10.77 -4.87
C ASP A 58 -13.85 10.68 -4.39
N PHE A 59 -12.99 9.97 -5.12
CA PHE A 59 -11.56 9.87 -4.82
C PHE A 59 -10.72 10.58 -5.87
N ILE A 60 -9.65 11.22 -5.40
CA ILE A 60 -8.65 11.83 -6.27
C ILE A 60 -7.66 10.74 -6.66
N LEU A 61 -7.55 10.47 -7.97
CA LEU A 61 -6.41 9.73 -8.49
C LEU A 61 -5.19 10.66 -8.46
N ILE A 62 -4.54 10.64 -7.32
CA ILE A 62 -3.14 10.98 -7.21
C ILE A 62 -2.39 9.96 -8.06
N CYS A 63 -1.75 10.43 -9.12
CA CYS A 63 -0.89 9.58 -9.93
C CYS A 63 0.33 9.19 -9.09
N PHE A 64 0.16 8.17 -8.23
CA PHE A 64 1.24 7.32 -7.76
C PHE A 64 1.80 6.45 -8.89
N TRP A 65 1.28 6.58 -10.11
CA TRP A 65 1.72 5.87 -11.30
C TRP A 65 3.17 6.20 -11.61
N PHE A 66 4.03 5.41 -10.97
CA PHE A 66 5.34 5.00 -11.42
C PHE A 66 6.06 6.08 -12.22
N ARG A 67 6.51 7.14 -11.54
CA ARG A 67 7.85 7.67 -11.82
C ARG A 67 8.90 6.70 -11.28
N VAL A 68 8.68 5.40 -11.41
CA VAL A 68 9.72 4.39 -11.29
C VAL A 68 10.44 4.46 -12.62
N CYS A 69 11.42 5.35 -12.67
CA CYS A 69 12.50 5.29 -13.64
C CYS A 69 13.28 3.99 -13.39
N PHE A 70 12.70 2.82 -13.68
CA PHE A 70 13.50 1.63 -14.01
C PHE A 70 13.94 1.81 -15.47
N GLY A 71 15.04 2.54 -15.66
CA GLY A 71 15.87 2.41 -16.86
C GLY A 71 15.21 2.69 -18.23
N LYS A 72 14.78 3.93 -18.49
CA LYS A 72 15.19 4.59 -19.74
C LYS A 72 16.30 5.59 -19.42
N LEU A 73 17.39 5.07 -18.88
CA LEU A 73 18.71 5.63 -19.19
C LEU A 73 19.05 5.07 -20.58
N PRO A 74 19.59 5.87 -21.54
CA PRO A 74 20.02 5.33 -22.83
C PRO A 74 20.99 4.15 -22.67
#